data_AF-A0A7C7I6E1-F1
#
_entry.id   AF-A0A7C7I6E1-F1
#
_cell.length_a   1.000
_cell.length_b   1.000
_cell.length_c   1.000
_cell.angle_alpha   90.00
_cell.angle_beta   90.00
_cell.angle_gamma   90.00
#
_symmetry.space_group_name_H-M   'P 1'
#
loop_
_entity.id
_entity.type
_entity.pdbx_description
1 polymer ?
#
loop_
_entity_poly.entity_id
_entity_poly.type
_entity_poly.pdbx_seq_one_letter_code
_entity_poly.pdbx_strand_id
1 'polypeptide(L)'
;MPPTRQSSSGPVEETIFSRGYMSEYDIWEFLRENPSEKDVIETFGLPDSVWLDDGQSTKFLYYFISELQDYNTIEISAKTDSVSGFEWD
;
A
#
# COMPACT_ATOMS: atom_id res chain seq x y z
N MET A 1 13.39 3.26 -0.90
CA MET A 1 12.49 2.15 -0.55
C MET A 1 11.84 2.53 0.77
N PRO A 2 10.50 2.67 0.83
CA PRO A 2 9.81 2.88 2.10
C PRO A 2 10.08 1.70 3.06
N PRO A 3 10.04 1.94 4.38
CA PRO A 3 10.20 0.87 5.37
C PRO A 3 9.07 -0.16 5.26
N THR A 4 9.34 -1.40 5.65
CA THR A 4 8.35 -2.48 5.70
C THR A 4 7.86 -2.72 7.12
N ARG A 5 6.66 -3.30 7.29
CA ARG A 5 6.09 -3.70 8.59
C ARG A 5 7.04 -4.52 9.45
N GLN A 6 7.85 -5.39 8.86
CA GLN A 6 8.82 -6.21 9.60
C GLN A 6 10.05 -5.42 10.08
N SER A 7 10.36 -4.30 9.45
CA SER A 7 11.48 -3.43 9.84
C SER A 7 11.13 -2.48 10.99
N SER A 8 9.84 -2.29 11.28
CA SER A 8 9.38 -1.51 12.43
C SER A 8 9.29 -2.41 13.68
N SER A 9 10.17 -2.18 14.65
CA SER A 9 10.12 -2.80 15.99
C SER A 9 9.09 -2.15 16.93
N GLY A 10 8.12 -1.43 16.37
CA GLY A 10 7.11 -0.65 17.09
C GLY A 10 5.74 -1.34 17.19
N PRO A 11 4.78 -0.72 17.88
CA PRO A 11 3.39 -1.17 17.87
C PRO A 11 2.85 -1.26 16.43
N VAL A 12 1.94 -2.21 16.18
CA VAL A 12 1.20 -2.26 14.91
C VAL A 12 0.54 -0.91 14.70
N GLU A 13 0.85 -0.27 13.57
CA GLU A 13 0.32 1.05 13.24
C GLU A 13 -1.19 0.96 13.03
N GLU A 14 -1.96 1.69 13.85
CA GLU A 14 -3.41 1.76 13.71
C GLU A 14 -3.78 2.80 12.66
N THR A 15 -4.23 2.34 11.50
CA THR A 15 -4.71 3.19 10.41
C THR A 15 -6.22 3.07 10.24
N ILE A 16 -6.80 3.90 9.37
CA ILE A 16 -8.22 3.79 9.02
C ILE A 16 -8.53 2.45 8.35
N PHE A 17 -7.58 1.91 7.57
CA PHE A 17 -7.68 0.57 7.01
C PHE A 17 -7.61 -0.52 8.10
N SER A 18 -6.60 -0.50 8.97
CA SER A 18 -6.40 -1.56 9.96
C SER A 18 -7.51 -1.61 11.03
N ARG A 19 -8.25 -0.51 11.20
CA ARG A 19 -9.44 -0.44 12.05
C ARG A 19 -10.73 -0.93 11.38
N GLY A 20 -10.67 -1.31 10.10
CA GLY A 20 -11.82 -1.78 9.32
C GLY A 20 -12.82 -0.67 9.00
N TYR A 21 -12.37 0.59 8.89
CA TYR A 21 -13.26 1.73 8.61
C TYR A 21 -13.44 2.03 7.13
N MET A 22 -12.83 1.22 6.25
CA MET A 22 -12.94 1.35 4.81
C MET A 22 -13.58 0.09 4.24
N SER A 23 -14.61 0.26 3.41
CA SER A 23 -15.10 -0.81 2.54
C SER A 23 -14.16 -1.03 1.35
N GLU A 24 -14.34 -2.14 0.64
CA GLU A 24 -13.65 -2.40 -0.65
C GLU A 24 -13.86 -1.25 -1.65
N TYR A 25 -15.07 -0.66 -1.67
CA TYR A 25 -15.37 0.48 -2.53
C TYR A 25 -14.61 1.74 -2.11
N ASP A 26 -14.50 2.02 -0.81
CA ASP A 26 -13.74 3.18 -0.31
C ASP A 26 -12.25 3.04 -0.64
N ILE A 27 -11.71 1.82 -0.55
CA ILE A 27 -10.33 1.50 -0.95
C ILE A 27 -10.14 1.75 -2.45
N TRP A 28 -11.04 1.22 -3.27
CA TRP A 28 -10.98 1.39 -4.72
C TRP A 28 -11.06 2.85 -5.15
N GLU A 29 -12.00 3.62 -4.59
CA GLU A 29 -12.13 5.06 -4.86
C GLU A 29 -10.87 5.81 -4.42
N PHE A 30 -10.34 5.54 -3.22
CA PHE A 30 -9.10 6.16 -2.74
C PHE A 30 -7.92 5.91 -3.69
N LEU A 31 -7.70 4.66 -4.12
CA LEU A 31 -6.57 4.31 -4.97
C LEU A 31 -6.70 4.86 -6.40
N ARG A 32 -7.93 4.98 -6.94
CA ARG A 32 -8.15 5.52 -8.29
C ARG A 32 -7.86 7.02 -8.40
N GLU A 33 -7.92 7.77 -7.30
CA GLU A 33 -7.60 9.19 -7.26
C GLU A 33 -6.08 9.48 -7.31
N ASN A 34 -5.27 8.45 -7.57
CA ASN A 34 -3.81 8.52 -7.67
C ASN A 34 -3.13 9.16 -6.44
N PRO A 35 -3.41 8.69 -5.20
CA PRO A 35 -2.83 9.25 -3.98
C PRO A 35 -1.31 9.12 -3.97
N SER A 36 -0.63 9.93 -3.16
CA SER A 36 0.83 9.81 -3.02
C SER A 36 1.23 8.54 -2.25
N GLU A 37 2.49 8.10 -2.35
CA GLU A 37 3.01 7.01 -1.49
C GLU A 37 2.77 7.31 -0.01
N LYS A 38 2.95 8.56 0.38
CA LYS A 38 2.72 9.01 1.74
C LYS A 38 1.26 8.79 2.16
N ASP A 39 0.30 9.20 1.34
CA ASP A 39 -1.13 9.06 1.64
C ASP A 39 -1.52 7.57 1.72
N VAL A 40 -0.94 6.73 0.86
CA VAL A 40 -1.10 5.26 0.91
C VAL A 40 -0.59 4.72 2.25
N ILE A 41 0.62 5.09 2.67
CA ILE A 41 1.18 4.63 3.95
C ILE A 41 0.35 5.12 5.14
N GLU A 42 -0.11 6.37 5.14
CA GLU A 42 -0.97 6.90 6.21
C GLU A 42 -2.34 6.19 6.27
N THR A 43 -2.83 5.70 5.13
CA THR A 43 -4.13 5.02 5.00
C THR A 43 -4.05 3.53 5.34
N PHE A 44 -3.09 2.80 4.77
CA PHE A 44 -2.96 1.33 4.85
C PHE A 44 -1.91 0.86 5.88
N GLY A 45 -1.08 1.77 6.37
CA GLY A 45 0.11 1.49 7.15
C GLY A 45 1.29 1.12 6.24
N LEU A 46 2.42 0.74 6.86
CA LEU A 46 3.56 0.22 6.10
C LEU A 46 3.16 -1.04 5.30
N PRO A 47 3.79 -1.32 4.15
CA PRO A 47 3.62 -2.57 3.41
C PRO A 47 4.37 -3.74 4.06
N ASP A 48 3.94 -4.96 3.77
CA ASP A 48 4.64 -6.19 4.18
C ASP A 48 5.93 -6.41 3.38
N SER A 49 5.92 -6.07 2.09
CA SER A 49 7.08 -6.14 1.20
C SER A 49 7.06 -4.99 0.19
N VAL A 50 8.26 -4.59 -0.24
CA VAL A 50 8.43 -3.56 -1.28
C VAL A 50 9.39 -4.08 -2.33
N TRP A 51 9.03 -3.92 -3.60
CA TRP A 51 9.91 -4.21 -4.73
C TRP A 51 9.99 -2.99 -5.65
N LEU A 52 11.16 -2.74 -6.23
CA LEU A 52 11.36 -1.72 -7.26
C LEU A 52 11.73 -2.47 -8.54
N ASP A 53 11.04 -2.19 -9.63
CA ASP A 53 11.36 -2.81 -10.92
C ASP A 53 12.80 -2.49 -11.37
N ASP A 54 13.34 -3.34 -12.25
CA ASP A 54 14.69 -3.16 -12.80
C ASP A 54 14.84 -1.81 -13.54
N GLY A 55 13.75 -1.28 -14.08
CA GLY A 55 13.69 0.02 -14.74
C GLY A 55 13.69 1.22 -13.77
N GLN A 56 13.60 1.00 -12.46
CA GLN A 56 13.43 2.02 -11.42
C GLN A 56 12.29 3.00 -11.72
N SER A 57 11.22 2.49 -12.32
CA SER A 57 10.07 3.24 -12.79
C SER A 57 8.84 3.05 -11.90
N THR A 58 8.71 1.89 -11.25
CA THR A 58 7.55 1.51 -10.44
C THR A 58 7.98 0.80 -9.16
N LYS A 59 7.47 1.29 -8.03
CA LYS A 59 7.57 0.65 -6.72
C LYS A 59 6.30 -0.17 -6.50
N PHE A 60 6.44 -1.41 -6.09
CA PHE A 60 5.33 -2.31 -5.76
C PHE A 60 5.26 -2.45 -4.24
N LEU A 61 4.14 -2.06 -3.66
CA LEU A 61 3.83 -2.19 -2.24
C LEU A 61 2.91 -3.41 -2.07
N TYR A 62 3.36 -4.43 -1.35
CA TYR A 62 2.58 -5.63 -1.09
C TYR A 62 1.97 -5.59 0.30
N TYR A 63 0.67 -5.83 0.39
CA TYR A 63 -0.10 -5.90 1.63
C TYR A 63 -0.77 -7.28 1.74
N PHE A 64 -0.39 -8.05 2.75
CA PHE A 64 -1.04 -9.33 3.01
C PHE A 64 -2.37 -9.12 3.73
N ILE A 65 -3.46 -9.59 3.13
CA ILE A 65 -4.81 -9.54 3.71
C ILE A 65 -5.12 -10.91 4.32
N SER A 66 -5.19 -10.96 5.65
CA SER A 66 -5.28 -12.23 6.39
C SER A 66 -6.59 -12.97 6.14
N GLU A 67 -7.67 -12.24 5.87
CA GLU A 67 -9.01 -12.75 5.57
C GLU A 67 -9.06 -13.47 4.22
N LEU A 68 -8.32 -12.95 3.22
CA LEU A 68 -8.24 -13.51 1.87
C LEU A 68 -7.10 -14.53 1.73
N GLN A 69 -6.15 -14.50 2.67
CA GLN A 69 -4.88 -15.23 2.60
C GLN A 69 -4.10 -14.96 1.30
N ASP A 70 -4.16 -13.72 0.82
CA ASP A 70 -3.48 -13.30 -0.40
C ASP A 70 -2.82 -11.92 -0.25
N TYR A 71 -1.94 -11.59 -1.18
CA TYR A 71 -1.30 -10.30 -1.28
C TYR A 71 -2.05 -9.40 -2.27
N ASN A 72 -2.50 -8.26 -1.77
CA ASN A 72 -2.91 -7.15 -2.60
C ASN A 72 -1.70 -6.25 -2.91
N THR A 73 -1.71 -5.63 -4.09
CA THR A 73 -0.58 -4.87 -4.63
C THR A 73 -1.00 -3.45 -4.97
N ILE A 74 -0.21 -2.48 -4.52
CA ILE A 74 -0.33 -1.08 -4.96
C ILE A 74 0.96 -0.69 -5.69
N GLU A 75 0.81 -0.16 -6.90
CA GLU A 75 1.92 0.32 -7.72
C GLU A 75 2.07 1.84 -7.56
N ILE A 76 3.27 2.29 -7.19
CA ILE A 76 3.63 3.70 -7.11
C ILE A 76 4.63 4.04 -8.22
N SER A 77 4.35 5.08 -9.00
CA SER A 77 5.33 5.59 -9.93
C SER A 77 6.52 6.19 -9.19
N ALA A 78 7.73 5.72 -9.48
CA ALA A 78 8.96 6.30 -8.95
C ALA A 78 9.25 7.71 -9.49
N LYS A 79 8.52 8.16 -10.52
CA LYS A 79 8.68 9.49 -11.14
C LYS A 79 7.77 10.54 -10.52
N THR A 80 6.52 10.19 -10.25
CA THR A 80 5.50 11.13 -9.74
C THR A 80 5.21 10.94 -8.25
N ASP A 81 5.70 9.86 -7.66
CA ASP A 81 5.44 9.45 -6.27
C ASP A 81 3.96 9.26 -5.94
N SER A 82 3.18 8.87 -6.96
CA SER A 82 1.74 8.65 -6.87
C SER A 82 1.35 7.24 -7.35
N VAL A 83 0.21 6.75 -6.86
CA VAL A 83 -0.36 5.48 -7.32
C VAL A 83 -0.56 5.52 -8.84
N SER A 84 -0.03 4.51 -9.53
CA SER A 84 -0.14 4.33 -10.99
C SER A 84 -0.97 3.10 -11.37
N GLY A 85 -1.21 2.20 -10.43
CA GLY A 85 -1.96 0.95 -10.61
C GLY A 85 -2.16 0.23 -9.28
N PHE A 86 -3.07 -0.72 -9.25
CA PHE A 86 -3.30 -1.58 -8.08
C PHE A 86 -4.09 -2.84 -8.47
N GLU A 87 -3.84 -3.91 -7.73
CA GLU A 87 -4.64 -5.14 -7.69
C GLU A 87 -5.13 -5.27 -6.25
N TRP A 88 -6.42 -5.03 -6.05
CA TRP A 88 -7.04 -5.03 -4.72
C TRP A 88 -8.39 -5.74 -4.78
N ASP A 89 -8.40 -7.00 -4.32
CA ASP A 89 -9.59 -7.84 -4.11
C ASP A 89 -9.96 -7.94 -2.63
#